data_AF-A0A7V9ZSF2-F1
#
_entry.id   AF-A0A7V9ZSF2-F1
#
_cell.length_a   1.000
_cell.length_b   1.000
_cell.length_c   1.000
_cell.angle_alpha   90.00
_cell.angle_beta   90.00
_cell.angle_gamma   90.00
#
_symmetry.space_group_name_H-M   'P 1'
#
loop_
_entity.id
_entity.type
_entity.pdbx_description
1 polymer ?
#
loop_
_entity_poly.entity_id
_entity_poly.type
_entity_poly.pdbx_seq_one_letter_code
_entity_poly.pdbx_strand_id
1 'polypeptide(L)'
;LQINPKDVNARTDLATTFVERQNPDYGRAVKEFQTALEISPKHEPTLYNLGVAFHRMGEIEKAQNTLSQLEQINANSPLAGKLRQIFSSK
;
A
#
# COMPACT_ATOMS: atom_id res chain seq x y z
N LEU A 1 7.58 21.67 -2.08
CA LEU A 1 8.13 20.66 -1.16
C LEU A 1 8.99 19.71 -1.97
N GLN A 2 10.31 19.70 -1.73
CA GLN A 2 11.24 18.76 -2.37
C GLN A 2 11.00 17.40 -1.72
N ILE A 3 10.34 16.48 -2.42
CA ILE A 3 10.22 15.10 -1.96
C ILE A 3 11.64 14.52 -2.02
N ASN A 4 12.21 14.19 -0.87
CA ASN A 4 13.45 13.45 -0.83
C ASN A 4 13.21 12.12 -1.57
N PRO A 5 13.92 11.84 -2.68
CA PRO A 5 13.64 10.67 -3.52
C PRO A 5 13.91 9.34 -2.82
N LYS A 6 14.51 9.35 -1.62
CA LYS A 6 14.74 8.14 -0.80
C LYS A 6 13.84 8.05 0.44
N ASP A 7 12.96 9.03 0.66
CA ASP A 7 12.05 9.01 1.79
C ASP A 7 10.84 8.12 1.47
N VAL A 8 10.84 6.93 2.09
CA VAL A 8 9.81 5.90 1.94
C VAL A 8 8.44 6.42 2.41
N ASN A 9 8.40 7.21 3.49
CA ASN A 9 7.16 7.77 4.01
C ASN A 9 6.61 8.82 3.04
N ALA A 10 7.45 9.74 2.58
CA ALA A 10 7.01 10.77 1.63
C ALA A 10 6.50 10.17 0.30
N ARG A 11 7.12 9.10 -0.19
CA ARG A 11 6.63 8.36 -1.37
C ARG A 11 5.32 7.64 -1.10
N THR A 12 5.17 7.05 0.08
CA THR A 12 3.92 6.40 0.51
C THR A 12 2.78 7.39 0.61
N ASP A 13 3.04 8.58 1.14
CA ASP A 13 2.06 9.66 1.24
C ASP A 13 1.69 10.16 -0.16
N LEU A 14 2.67 10.40 -1.03
CA LEU A 14 2.43 10.76 -2.42
C LEU A 14 1.55 9.73 -3.14
N ALA A 15 1.87 8.45 -3.01
CA ALA A 15 1.06 7.38 -3.57
C ALA A 15 -0.37 7.38 -3.03
N THR A 16 -0.55 7.61 -1.73
CA THR A 16 -1.85 7.73 -1.08
C THR A 16 -2.66 8.91 -1.64
N THR A 17 -2.03 10.07 -1.89
CA THR A 17 -2.73 11.19 -2.54
C THR A 17 -3.27 10.83 -3.93
N PHE A 18 -2.56 9.96 -4.67
CA PHE A 18 -3.04 9.48 -5.97
C PHE A 18 -4.22 8.51 -5.85
N VAL A 19 -4.34 7.76 -4.74
CA VAL A 19 -5.46 6.86 -4.44
C VAL A 19 -6.70 7.61 -3.95
N GLU A 20 -6.52 8.68 -3.17
CA GLU A 20 -7.62 9.34 -2.44
C GLU A 20 -8.21 10.56 -3.16
N ARG A 21 -7.54 11.08 -4.18
CA ARG A 21 -8.08 12.20 -4.98
C ARG A 21 -9.39 11.83 -5.67
N GLN A 22 -10.16 12.87 -6.04
CA GLN A 22 -11.47 12.73 -6.71
C GLN A 22 -11.44 11.85 -7.97
N ASN A 23 -10.34 11.89 -8.73
CA ASN A 23 -10.09 11.01 -9.88
C ASN A 23 -8.84 10.18 -9.59
N PRO A 24 -8.98 9.00 -8.93
CA PRO A 24 -7.85 8.17 -8.53
C PRO A 24 -7.00 7.75 -9.72
N ASP A 25 -5.69 7.73 -9.53
CA ASP A 25 -4.74 7.19 -10.51
C ASP A 25 -3.94 6.10 -9.84
N TYR A 26 -4.53 4.92 -9.89
CA TYR A 26 -3.94 3.75 -9.28
C TYR A 26 -2.63 3.35 -9.95
N GLY A 27 -2.43 3.66 -11.23
CA GLY A 27 -1.17 3.40 -11.94
C GLY A 27 0.00 4.16 -11.32
N ARG A 28 -0.16 5.47 -11.10
CA ARG A 28 0.85 6.28 -10.40
C ARG A 28 1.00 5.89 -8.94
N ALA A 29 -0.10 5.61 -8.24
CA ALA A 29 -0.04 5.17 -6.85
C ALA A 29 0.78 3.89 -6.69
N VAL A 30 0.48 2.85 -7.47
CA VAL A 30 1.20 1.56 -7.43
C VAL A 30 2.67 1.75 -7.75
N LYS A 31 3.02 2.58 -8.74
CA LYS A 31 4.42 2.86 -9.08
C LYS A 31 5.19 3.48 -7.90
N GLU A 32 4.59 4.46 -7.22
CA GLU A 32 5.23 5.10 -6.07
C GLU A 32 5.32 4.16 -4.86
N PHE A 33 4.28 3.33 -4.61
CA PHE A 33 4.35 2.29 -3.59
C PHE A 33 5.44 1.25 -3.90
N GLN A 34 5.53 0.77 -5.14
CA GLN A 34 6.59 -0.17 -5.56
C GLN A 34 7.98 0.44 -5.37
N THR A 35 8.17 1.70 -5.77
CA THR A 35 9.46 2.40 -5.55
C THR A 35 9.78 2.52 -4.06
N ALA A 36 8.78 2.81 -3.22
CA ALA A 36 8.95 2.84 -1.77
C ALA A 36 9.32 1.46 -1.20
N LEU A 37 8.77 0.37 -1.73
CA LEU A 37 9.12 -1.00 -1.36
C LEU A 37 10.46 -1.48 -1.92
N GLU A 38 10.92 -0.95 -3.06
CA GLU A 38 12.29 -1.20 -3.53
C GLU A 38 13.32 -0.61 -2.55
N ILE A 39 13.01 0.55 -1.95
CA ILE A 39 13.87 1.19 -0.96
C ILE A 39 13.74 0.50 0.40
N SER A 40 12.52 0.16 0.83
CA SER A 40 12.24 -0.52 2.08
C SER A 40 11.22 -1.66 1.88
N PRO A 41 11.69 -2.88 1.56
CA PRO A 41 10.81 -4.01 1.22
C PRO A 41 9.86 -4.45 2.33
N LYS A 42 10.17 -4.05 3.57
CA LYS A 42 9.41 -4.42 4.77
C LYS A 42 8.60 -3.26 5.35
N HIS A 43 8.41 -2.19 4.59
CA HIS A 43 7.70 -1.02 5.09
C HIS A 43 6.20 -1.30 5.19
N GLU A 44 5.75 -1.66 6.40
CA GLU A 44 4.37 -2.06 6.67
C GLU A 44 3.32 -1.04 6.21
N PRO A 45 3.49 0.29 6.41
CA PRO A 45 2.52 1.27 5.91
C PRO A 45 2.37 1.27 4.39
N THR A 46 3.47 1.08 3.65
CA THR A 46 3.45 1.03 2.17
C THR A 46 2.74 -0.22 1.69
N LEU A 47 3.02 -1.38 2.28
CA LEU A 47 2.33 -2.63 1.96
C LEU A 47 0.84 -2.53 2.28
N TYR A 48 0.47 -2.01 3.45
CA TYR A 48 -0.93 -1.78 3.81
C TYR A 48 -1.65 -0.91 2.76
N ASN A 49 -1.08 0.26 2.43
CA ASN A 49 -1.70 1.19 1.49
C ASN A 49 -1.73 0.63 0.05
N LEU A 50 -0.73 -0.15 -0.36
CA LEU A 50 -0.74 -0.86 -1.64
C LEU A 50 -1.85 -1.92 -1.69
N GLY A 51 -2.06 -2.67 -0.60
CA GLY A 51 -3.16 -3.62 -0.48
C GLY A 51 -4.52 -2.95 -0.59
N VAL A 52 -4.70 -1.80 0.07
CA VAL A 52 -5.92 -0.97 -0.05
C VAL A 52 -6.11 -0.48 -1.49
N ALA A 53 -5.04 -0.03 -2.15
CA ALA A 53 -5.10 0.43 -3.54
C ALA A 53 -5.53 -0.71 -4.48
N PHE A 54 -4.93 -1.90 -4.37
CA PHE A 54 -5.33 -3.06 -5.18
C PHE A 54 -6.78 -3.47 -4.92
N HIS A 55 -7.23 -3.45 -3.66
CA HIS A 55 -8.63 -3.73 -3.35
C HIS A 55 -9.59 -2.73 -4.02
N ARG A 56 -9.27 -1.43 -3.97
CA ARG A 56 -10.08 -0.38 -4.65
C ARG A 56 -10.07 -0.52 -6.17
N MET A 57 -9.02 -1.10 -6.75
CA MET A 57 -8.95 -1.42 -8.19
C MET A 57 -9.76 -2.67 -8.56
N GLY A 58 -10.25 -3.45 -7.59
CA GLY A 58 -10.83 -4.78 -7.83
C GLY A 58 -9.79 -5.88 -8.06
N GLU A 59 -8.50 -5.58 -7.86
CA GLU A 59 -7.38 -6.51 -8.02
C GLU A 59 -7.20 -7.35 -6.74
N ILE A 60 -8.22 -8.15 -6.42
CA ILE A 60 -8.34 -8.84 -5.13
C ILE A 60 -7.16 -9.79 -4.86
N GLU A 61 -6.70 -10.53 -5.87
CA GLU A 61 -5.56 -11.43 -5.73
C GLU A 61 -4.28 -10.68 -5.31
N LYS A 62 -4.02 -9.52 -5.92
CA LYS A 62 -2.87 -8.69 -5.56
C LYS A 62 -3.01 -8.13 -4.15
N ALA A 63 -4.22 -7.72 -3.77
CA ALA A 63 -4.50 -7.24 -2.42
C ALA A 63 -4.24 -8.31 -1.35
N GLN A 64 -4.67 -9.56 -1.61
CA GLN A 64 -4.41 -10.72 -0.75
C GLN A 64 -2.92 -11.04 -0.66
N ASN A 65 -2.20 -11.03 -1.78
CA ASN A 65 -0.74 -11.24 -1.78
C ASN A 65 -0.03 -10.20 -0.91
N THR A 66 -0.42 -8.92 -0.98
CA THR A 66 0.18 -7.86 -0.15
C THR A 66 -0.14 -8.05 1.34
N LEU A 67 -1.34 -8.52 1.68
CA LEU A 67 -1.69 -8.90 3.06
C LEU A 67 -0.81 -10.05 3.55
N SER A 68 -0.62 -11.11 2.75
CA SER A 68 0.27 -12.22 3.10
C SER A 68 1.71 -11.76 3.32
N GLN A 69 2.22 -10.84 2.49
CA GLN A 69 3.55 -10.25 2.70
C GLN A 69 3.64 -9.49 4.03
N LEU A 70 2.62 -8.70 4.36
CA LEU A 70 2.56 -7.94 5.61
C LEU A 70 2.58 -8.87 6.83
N GLU A 71 1.83 -9.98 6.77
CA GLU A 71 1.80 -11.01 7.81
C GLU A 71 3.12 -11.78 7.94
N GLN A 72 3.83 -12.01 6.82
CA GLN A 72 5.16 -12.62 6.84
C GLN A 72 6.20 -11.72 7.49
N ILE A 73 6.06 -10.39 7.33
CA ILE A 73 6.94 -9.42 7.98
C ILE A 73 6.64 -9.36 9.48
N ASN A 74 5.36 -9.25 9.82
CA ASN A 74 4.89 -9.13 11.18
C ASN A 74 3.51 -9.77 11.33
N ALA A 75 3.51 -11.00 11.84
CA ALA A 75 2.30 -11.79 12.04
C ALA A 75 1.28 -11.13 12.99
N ASN A 76 1.75 -10.21 13.85
CA ASN A 76 0.93 -9.47 14.80
C ASN A 76 0.72 -8.00 14.39
N SER A 77 0.99 -7.64 13.13
CA SER A 77 0.82 -6.26 12.66
C SER A 77 -0.66 -5.84 12.77
N PRO A 78 -0.98 -4.76 13.49
CA PRO A 78 -2.32 -4.20 13.50
C PRO A 78 -2.81 -3.81 12.10
N LEU A 79 -1.89 -3.46 11.19
CA LEU A 79 -2.21 -3.10 9.82
C LEU A 79 -2.69 -4.32 9.01
N ALA A 80 -2.15 -5.51 9.27
CA ALA A 80 -2.64 -6.75 8.65
C ALA A 80 -4.07 -7.05 9.09
N GLY A 81 -4.38 -6.86 10.37
CA GLY A 81 -5.74 -6.99 10.88
C GLY A 81 -6.72 -6.02 10.20
N LYS A 82 -6.34 -4.74 10.06
CA LYS A 82 -7.14 -3.73 9.35
C LYS A 82 -7.37 -4.11 7.89
N LEU A 83 -6.32 -4.50 7.17
CA LEU A 83 -6.41 -4.83 5.76
C LEU A 83 -7.27 -6.08 5.52
N ARG A 84 -7.15 -7.09 6.39
CA ARG A 84 -7.99 -8.28 6.37
C ARG A 84 -9.47 -7.95 6.58
N GLN A 85 -9.79 -7.04 7.49
CA GLN A 85 -11.17 -6.59 7.71
C GLN A 85 -11.75 -5.91 6.47
N ILE A 86 -10.96 -5.11 5.75
CA ILE A 86 -11.39 -4.48 4.50
C ILE A 86 -11.80 -5.55 3.46
N PHE A 87 -11.03 -6.63 3.35
CA PHE A 87 -11.31 -7.69 2.35
C PHE A 87 -12.49 -8.58 2.73
N SER A 88 -12.77 -8.72 4.03
CA SER A 88 -13.91 -9.50 4.54
C SER A 88 -15.24 -8.74 4.47
N SER A 89 -15.21 -7.43 4.32
CA SER A 89 -16.40 -6.58 4.19
C SER A 89 -16.90 -6.58 2.75
N LYS A 90 -17.71 -7.59 2.39
CA LYS A 90 -18.53 -7.61 1.16
C LYS A 90 -19.83 -6.84 1.34
#